data_AF-A0A2V3JK78-F1
#
_entry.id   AF-A0A2V3JK78-F1
#
_cell.length_a   1.000
_cell.length_b   1.000
_cell.length_c   1.000
_cell.angle_alpha   90.00
_cell.angle_beta   90.00
_cell.angle_gamma   90.00
#
_symmetry.space_group_name_H-M   'P 1'
#
loop_
_entity.id
_entity.type
_entity.pdbx_description
1 polymer ?
#
loop_
_entity_poly.entity_id
_entity_poly.type
_entity_poly.pdbx_seq_one_letter_code
_entity_poly.pdbx_strand_id
1 'polypeptide(L)'
;MKGIYGFKVCPFCGGKVEYAGIKSGHIFPAAHTGQMYLCNRCGYQGSFILEIDDAEEVKETREGCRHPIKAGKLKTPSFRFPDNWIWFWRVVLALMVVMLVVGSWANLYEMFR
;
A
#
# COMPACT_ATOMS: atom_id res chain seq x y z
N MET A 1 -15.62 25.68 13.34
CA MET A 1 -14.90 24.39 13.24
C MET A 1 -13.44 24.72 12.98
N LYS A 2 -12.56 24.57 13.99
CA LYS A 2 -11.13 24.84 13.85
C LYS A 2 -10.54 23.70 13.01
N GLY A 3 -10.02 24.03 11.82
CA GLY A 3 -9.29 23.06 11.01
C GLY A 3 -8.08 22.58 11.80
N ILE A 4 -7.98 21.28 11.99
CA ILE A 4 -6.84 20.63 12.65
C ILE A 4 -5.69 20.71 11.64
N TYR A 5 -4.89 21.77 11.74
CA TYR A 5 -3.70 21.96 10.92
C TYR A 5 -2.45 21.68 11.76
N GLY A 6 -2.38 20.46 12.31
CA GLY A 6 -1.18 19.98 12.98
C GLY A 6 -0.05 19.72 11.99
N PHE A 7 1.19 19.97 12.41
CA PHE A 7 2.39 19.56 11.70
C PHE A 7 2.45 18.03 11.66
N LYS A 8 2.52 17.48 10.44
CA LYS A 8 2.67 16.05 10.21
C LYS A 8 4.14 15.68 10.21
N VAL A 9 4.54 14.86 11.18
CA VAL A 9 5.93 14.52 11.47
C VAL A 9 6.14 13.01 11.39
N CYS A 10 7.29 12.62 10.83
CA CYS A 10 7.69 11.23 10.71
C CYS A 10 8.07 10.66 12.09
N PRO A 11 7.44 9.57 12.54
CA PRO A 11 7.70 8.96 13.85
C PRO A 11 9.12 8.38 13.99
N PHE A 12 9.83 8.20 12.86
CA PHE A 12 11.15 7.56 12.85
C PHE A 12 12.32 8.53 12.81
N CYS A 13 12.15 9.71 12.21
CA CYS A 13 13.26 10.64 12.01
C CYS A 13 12.92 12.10 12.29
N GLY A 14 11.69 12.38 12.74
CA GLY A 14 11.21 13.74 12.96
C GLY A 14 11.15 14.59 11.70
N GLY A 15 11.27 13.98 10.52
CA GLY A 15 11.21 14.66 9.23
C GLY A 15 9.77 14.98 8.83
N LYS A 16 9.59 15.92 7.91
CA LYS A 16 8.28 16.16 7.29
C LYS A 16 7.83 14.92 6.53
N VAL A 17 6.52 14.66 6.58
CA VAL A 17 5.87 13.63 5.77
C VAL A 17 4.92 14.26 4.76
N GLU A 18 4.78 13.60 3.62
CA GLU A 18 3.92 13.99 2.52
C GLU A 18 2.85 12.94 2.31
N TYR A 19 1.63 13.39 2.01
CA TYR A 19 0.53 12.48 1.72
C TYR A 19 0.77 11.77 0.38
N ALA A 20 0.66 10.44 0.40
CA ALA A 20 0.97 9.57 -0.73
C ALA A 20 -0.26 8.84 -1.31
N GLY A 21 -1.46 9.22 -0.87
CA GLY A 21 -2.71 8.61 -1.29
C GLY A 21 -3.33 7.68 -0.25
N ILE A 22 -4.40 6.99 -0.63
CA ILE A 22 -5.03 5.92 0.17
C ILE A 22 -4.54 4.60 -0.38
N LYS A 23 -4.06 3.70 0.49
CA LYS A 23 -3.69 2.34 0.06
C LYS A 23 -4.56 1.34 0.78
N SER A 24 -5.30 0.54 0.02
CA SER A 24 -5.98 -0.64 0.54
C SER A 24 -4.94 -1.75 0.78
N GLY A 25 -4.69 -2.06 2.05
CA GLY A 25 -3.81 -3.16 2.46
C GLY A 25 -4.33 -3.82 3.73
N HIS A 26 -4.02 -5.11 3.92
CA HIS A 26 -4.46 -5.99 5.02
C HIS A 26 -3.87 -5.64 6.40
N ILE A 27 -3.89 -4.37 6.79
CA ILE A 27 -3.49 -3.94 8.13
C ILE A 27 -4.79 -3.82 8.95
N PHE A 28 -5.19 -4.92 9.59
CA PHE A 28 -6.38 -5.10 10.45
C PHE A 28 -7.76 -5.12 9.76
N PRO A 29 -8.74 -5.90 10.26
CA PRO A 29 -10.04 -6.06 9.62
C PRO A 29 -10.94 -4.85 9.93
N ALA A 30 -11.65 -4.38 8.90
CA ALA A 30 -12.89 -3.56 8.94
C ALA A 30 -12.87 -2.08 8.52
N ALA A 31 -11.75 -1.47 8.11
CA ALA A 31 -11.81 -0.14 7.46
C ALA A 31 -10.75 0.03 6.36
N HIS A 32 -11.18 -0.06 5.10
CA HIS A 32 -10.33 0.07 3.91
C HIS A 32 -9.98 1.52 3.56
N THR A 33 -9.47 2.31 4.51
CA THR A 33 -9.27 3.77 4.34
C THR A 33 -8.00 4.33 4.98
N GLY A 34 -6.94 3.52 5.12
CA GLY A 34 -5.65 3.99 5.61
C GLY A 34 -5.01 5.02 4.67
N GLN A 35 -4.97 6.29 5.08
CA GLN A 35 -4.14 7.32 4.44
C GLN A 35 -2.68 6.92 4.55
N MET A 36 -1.91 7.06 3.47
CA MET A 36 -0.49 6.75 3.43
C MET A 36 0.33 8.03 3.38
N TYR A 37 1.46 7.99 4.08
CA TYR A 37 2.41 9.08 4.16
C TYR A 37 3.82 8.60 3.82
N LEU A 38 4.59 9.47 3.16
CA LEU A 38 5.98 9.24 2.76
C LEU A 38 6.89 10.24 3.46
N CYS A 39 7.99 9.77 4.03
CA CYS A 39 9.06 10.63 4.53
C CYS A 39 10.24 10.64 3.57
N ASN A 40 10.52 11.80 2.97
CA ASN A 40 11.64 11.99 2.04
C ASN A 40 13.02 11.87 2.71
N ARG A 41 13.08 11.93 4.05
CA ARG A 41 14.34 11.91 4.81
C ARG A 41 14.82 10.50 5.16
N CYS A 42 13.89 9.61 5.56
CA CYS A 42 14.22 8.24 5.97
C CYS A 42 13.51 7.16 5.16
N GLY A 43 12.77 7.52 4.10
CA GLY A 43 12.07 6.55 3.26
C GLY A 43 10.90 5.83 3.96
N TYR A 44 10.47 6.29 5.13
CA TYR A 44 9.29 5.74 5.80
C TYR A 44 8.06 5.86 4.89
N GLN A 45 7.34 4.74 4.74
CA GLN A 45 6.06 4.66 4.05
C GLN A 45 5.05 3.94 4.94
N GLY A 46 4.00 4.61 5.36
CA GLY A 46 2.98 4.01 6.22
C GLY A 46 1.84 4.95 6.55
N SER A 47 0.86 4.44 7.32
CA SER A 47 -0.31 5.20 7.74
C SER A 47 -0.15 5.90 9.09
N PHE A 48 0.96 5.66 9.79
CA PHE A 48 1.20 6.21 11.11
C PHE A 48 2.07 7.47 11.03
N ILE A 49 1.55 8.58 11.54
CA ILE A 49 2.23 9.87 11.59
C ILE A 49 2.04 10.48 12.98
N LEU A 50 2.95 11.36 13.37
CA LEU A 50 2.77 12.21 14.54
C LEU A 50 2.14 13.52 14.06
N GLU A 51 0.99 13.88 14.63
CA GLU A 51 0.36 15.17 14.42
C GLU A 51 0.64 16.02 15.65
N ILE A 52 1.32 17.14 15.43
CA ILE A 52 1.78 18.04 16.49
C ILE A 52 1.22 19.43 16.20
N ASP A 53 0.53 20.03 17.14
CA ASP A 53 -0.10 21.34 16.92
C ASP A 53 0.89 22.51 17.05
N ASP A 54 1.95 22.34 17.85
CA ASP A 54 2.93 23.38 18.16
C ASP A 54 4.27 23.22 17.43
N ALA A 55 4.75 24.30 16.81
CA ALA A 55 6.00 24.31 16.06
C ALA A 55 7.26 24.13 16.93
N GLU A 56 7.20 24.48 18.22
CA GLU A 56 8.29 24.23 19.17
C GLU A 56 8.40 22.75 19.53
N GLU A 57 7.26 22.09 19.77
CA GLU A 57 7.18 20.65 20.06
C GLU A 57 7.66 19.80 18.88
N VAL A 58 7.49 20.28 17.64
CA VAL A 58 8.09 19.65 16.45
C VAL A 58 9.61 19.63 16.51
N LYS A 59 10.25 20.69 17.03
CA LYS A 59 11.72 20.74 17.15
C LYS A 59 12.20 19.75 18.19
N GLU A 60 11.52 19.69 19.34
CA GLU A 60 11.83 18.74 20.41
C GLU A 60 11.63 17.30 19.95
N THR A 61 10.51 17.00 19.29
CA THR A 61 10.24 15.68 18.71
C THR A 61 11.29 15.30 17.66
N ARG A 62 11.74 16.25 16.85
CA ARG A 62 12.82 16.02 15.88
C ARG A 62 14.17 15.71 16.55
N GLU A 63 14.40 16.25 17.74
CA GLU A 63 15.57 15.95 18.55
C GLU A 63 15.44 14.58 19.24
N GLY A 64 14.26 14.23 19.75
CA GLY A 64 13.95 12.91 20.31
C GLY A 64 14.00 11.78 19.28
N CYS A 65 13.61 12.06 18.03
CA CYS A 65 13.67 11.10 16.92
C CYS A 65 15.08 10.94 16.28
N ARG A 66 16.16 11.43 16.93
CA ARG A 66 17.55 11.30 16.43
C ARG A 66 18.14 9.89 16.47
N HIS A 67 17.34 8.84 16.66
CA HIS A 67 17.82 7.48 16.44
C HIS A 67 17.69 7.13 14.95
N PRO A 68 18.81 7.02 14.21
CA PRO A 68 18.76 6.69 12.79
C PRO A 68 18.42 5.21 12.65
N ILE A 69 17.14 4.88 12.63
CA ILE A 69 16.73 3.62 12.01
C ILE A 69 17.06 3.80 10.53
N LYS A 70 18.14 3.13 10.08
CA LYS A 70 18.59 3.14 8.70
C LYS A 70 17.37 2.91 7.80
N ALA A 71 17.05 3.90 6.99
CA ALA A 71 15.98 3.91 5.99
C ALA A 71 15.86 2.58 5.22
N GLY A 72 16.98 1.90 4.98
CA GLY A 72 17.05 0.61 4.28
C GLY A 72 16.68 -0.65 5.08
N LYS A 73 16.31 -0.56 6.38
CA LYS A 73 15.84 -1.71 7.18
C LYS A 73 14.33 -1.71 7.44
N LEU A 74 13.60 -0.69 7.00
CA LEU A 74 12.15 -0.73 6.99
C LEU A 74 11.73 -1.74 5.93
N LYS A 75 11.55 -3.01 6.35
CA LYS A 75 10.91 -4.04 5.55
C LYS A 75 9.49 -3.58 5.27
N THR A 76 9.28 -2.87 4.16
CA THR A 76 7.95 -2.82 3.56
C THR A 76 7.54 -4.28 3.38
N PRO A 77 6.40 -4.73 3.95
CA PRO A 77 5.88 -6.03 3.58
C PRO A 77 5.48 -5.91 2.10
N SER A 78 6.38 -6.31 1.21
CA SER A 78 6.03 -6.52 -0.18
C SER A 78 5.10 -7.72 -0.15
N PHE A 79 3.80 -7.45 -0.24
CA PHE A 79 2.81 -8.48 -0.48
C PHE A 79 3.16 -9.10 -1.83
N ARG A 80 3.94 -10.18 -1.81
CA ARG A 80 4.18 -11.04 -2.94
C ARG A 80 3.13 -12.12 -2.87
N PHE A 81 2.29 -12.21 -3.89
CA PHE A 81 1.46 -13.39 -4.07
C PHE A 81 2.39 -14.62 -4.13
N PRO A 82 2.04 -15.72 -3.46
CA PRO A 82 2.82 -16.95 -3.57
C PRO A 82 2.94 -17.33 -5.04
N ASP A 83 4.15 -17.68 -5.51
CA ASP A 83 4.38 -18.01 -6.92
C ASP A 83 3.45 -19.15 -7.40
N ASN A 84 3.13 -20.08 -6.50
CA ASN A 84 2.18 -21.17 -6.73
C ASN A 84 0.75 -20.68 -7.05
N TRP A 85 0.34 -19.54 -6.49
CA TRP A 85 -0.97 -18.93 -6.73
C TRP A 85 -1.04 -18.31 -8.13
N ILE A 86 0.04 -17.65 -8.56
CA ILE A 86 0.13 -17.08 -9.90
C ILE A 86 0.04 -18.18 -10.96
N TRP A 87 0.72 -19.32 -10.72
CA TRP A 87 0.66 -20.47 -11.62
C TRP A 87 -0.75 -21.07 -11.71
N PHE A 88 -1.44 -21.23 -10.57
CA PHE A 88 -2.83 -21.70 -10.53
C PHE A 88 -3.76 -20.85 -11.41
N TRP A 89 -3.72 -19.51 -11.26
CA TRP A 89 -4.57 -18.63 -12.05
C TRP A 89 -4.24 -18.63 -13.54
N ARG A 90 -2.97 -18.84 -13.90
CA ARG A 90 -2.59 -19.00 -15.32
C ARG A 90 -3.23 -20.25 -15.94
N VAL A 91 -3.23 -21.37 -15.22
CA VAL A 91 -3.86 -22.62 -15.69
C VAL A 91 -5.37 -22.46 -15.80
N VAL A 92 -6.02 -21.89 -14.78
CA VAL A 92 -7.47 -21.63 -14.80
C VAL A 92 -7.86 -20.72 -15.99
N LEU A 93 -7.10 -19.65 -16.22
CA LEU A 93 -7.36 -18.73 -17.33
C LEU A 93 -7.18 -19.43 -18.68
N ALA A 94 -6.15 -20.25 -18.85
CA ALA A 94 -5.95 -21.03 -20.07
C ALA A 94 -7.11 -22.00 -20.33
N LEU A 95 -7.59 -22.70 -19.30
CA LEU A 95 -8.75 -23.59 -19.42
C LEU A 95 -10.03 -22.84 -19.81
N MET A 96 -10.27 -21.66 -19.23
CA MET A 96 -11.42 -20.83 -19.61
C MET A 96 -11.36 -20.39 -21.08
N VAL A 97 -10.18 -19.97 -21.57
CA VAL A 97 -10.01 -19.59 -22.97
C VAL A 97 -10.25 -20.78 -23.90
N VAL A 98 -9.73 -21.98 -23.56
CA VAL A 98 -9.98 -23.19 -24.34
C VAL A 98 -11.47 -23.53 -24.38
N MET A 99 -12.17 -23.48 -23.25
CA MET A 99 -13.62 -23.73 -23.22
C MET A 99 -14.41 -22.70 -24.05
N LEU A 100 -14.02 -21.43 -24.03
CA LEU A 100 -14.65 -20.40 -24.85
C LEU A 100 -14.41 -20.64 -26.35
N VAL A 101 -13.17 -20.95 -26.77
CA VAL A 101 -12.86 -21.21 -28.17
C VAL A 101 -13.54 -22.48 -28.67
N VAL A 102 -13.44 -23.58 -27.93
CA VAL A 102 -14.08 -24.86 -28.30
C VAL A 102 -15.60 -24.75 -28.28
N GLY A 103 -16.17 -24.09 -27.27
CA GLY A 103 -17.61 -23.84 -27.18
C GLY A 103 -18.11 -22.95 -28.31
N SER A 104 -17.37 -21.90 -28.69
CA SER A 104 -17.70 -21.08 -29.86
C SER A 104 -17.61 -21.86 -31.16
N TRP A 105 -16.63 -22.75 -31.32
CA TRP A 105 -16.49 -23.60 -32.51
C TRP A 105 -17.60 -24.65 -32.63
N ALA A 106 -17.99 -25.28 -31.52
CA ALA A 106 -19.10 -26.23 -31.49
C ALA A 106 -20.45 -25.57 -31.86
N ASN A 107 -20.70 -24.37 -31.33
CA ASN A 107 -21.89 -23.59 -31.69
C ASN A 107 -21.88 -23.15 -33.16
N LEU A 108 -20.72 -22.79 -33.72
CA LEU A 108 -20.61 -22.46 -35.14
C LEU A 108 -20.86 -23.69 -36.04
N TYR A 109 -20.36 -24.86 -35.63
CA TYR A 109 -20.53 -26.12 -36.37
C TYR A 109 -21.99 -26.60 -36.41
N GLU A 110 -22.74 -26.42 -35.31
CA GLU A 110 -24.18 -26.68 -35.25
C GLU A 110 -24.99 -25.70 -36.11
N MET A 111 -24.54 -24.46 -36.29
CA MET A 111 -25.23 -23.45 -37.10
C MET A 111 -25.10 -23.68 -38.62
N PHE A 112 -24.07 -24.41 -39.07
CA PHE A 112 -23.82 -24.71 -40.49
C PHE A 112 -24.25 -26.13 -40.92
N ARG A 113 -24.96 -26.86 -40.04
CA ARG A 113 -25.58 -28.15 -40.33
C ARG A 113 -27.07 -27.98 -40.62
#